data_AF-A0A2N2R7Y8-F1
#
_entry.id   AF-A0A2N2R7Y8-F1
#
_cell.length_a   1.000
_cell.length_b   1.000
_cell.length_c   1.000
_cell.angle_alpha   90.00
_cell.angle_beta   90.00
_cell.angle_gamma   90.00
#
_symmetry.space_group_name_H-M   'P 1'
#
loop_
_entity.id
_entity.type
_entity.pdbx_description
1 polymer ?
#
loop_
_entity_poly.entity_id
_entity_poly.type
_entity_poly.pdbx_seq_one_letter_code
_entity_poly.pdbx_strand_id
1 'polypeptide(L)'
;IKEMGDATLLYDDVTGFELEEFVKRLKPDMVGSGIKEKYIFQKMGIPLRQMHSWDYSGPYHGYDGFAIFARDMDIALSNPTFKNLTPPWKKVAVEEVKKAA
;
A
#
# COMPACT_ATOMS: atom_id res chain seq x y z
N ILE A 1 -21.85 -9.21 3.43
CA ILE A 1 -22.16 -8.30 2.28
C ILE A 1 -21.89 -9.11 1.02
N LYS A 2 -22.84 -9.19 0.07
CA LYS A 2 -22.81 -10.17 -1.04
C LYS A 2 -21.65 -9.93 -2.00
N GLU A 3 -21.22 -8.68 -2.11
CA GLU A 3 -20.15 -8.20 -3.00
C GLU A 3 -18.75 -8.34 -2.38
N MET A 4 -18.66 -8.63 -1.08
CA MET A 4 -17.39 -8.77 -0.38
C MET A 4 -16.99 -10.23 -0.23
N GLY A 5 -15.68 -10.49 -0.26
CA GLY A 5 -15.14 -11.81 0.06
C GLY A 5 -15.44 -12.22 1.50
N ASP A 6 -15.50 -13.53 1.74
CA ASP A 6 -15.68 -14.06 3.09
C ASP A 6 -14.50 -13.67 4.00
N ALA A 7 -14.78 -13.47 5.29
CA ALA A 7 -13.82 -13.05 6.31
C ALA A 7 -13.03 -11.75 5.98
N THR A 8 -13.57 -10.85 5.17
CA THR A 8 -12.96 -9.54 4.90
C THR A 8 -13.15 -8.60 6.10
N LEU A 9 -12.08 -7.89 6.50
CA LEU A 9 -12.14 -6.88 7.55
C LEU A 9 -12.97 -5.67 7.11
N LEU A 10 -13.89 -5.27 7.98
CA LEU A 10 -14.69 -4.06 7.86
C LEU A 10 -14.42 -3.14 9.04
N TYR A 11 -14.34 -1.84 8.77
CA TYR A 11 -14.16 -0.80 9.79
C TYR A 11 -14.97 0.44 9.40
N ASP A 12 -15.53 1.10 10.41
CA ASP A 12 -16.23 2.38 10.30
C ASP A 12 -15.51 3.39 11.19
N ASP A 13 -15.34 4.62 10.71
CA ASP A 13 -14.56 5.68 11.39
C ASP A 13 -13.22 5.20 11.99
N VAL A 14 -12.44 4.46 11.20
CA VAL A 14 -11.20 3.84 11.67
C VAL A 14 -10.22 4.88 12.20
N THR A 15 -9.71 4.64 13.40
CA THR A 15 -8.68 5.50 13.97
C THR A 15 -7.33 5.26 13.29
N GLY A 16 -6.41 6.23 13.40
CA GLY A 16 -5.06 6.07 12.85
C GLY A 16 -4.30 4.88 13.45
N PHE A 17 -4.52 4.61 14.75
CA PHE A 17 -3.90 3.47 15.44
C PHE A 17 -4.41 2.12 14.92
N GLU A 18 -5.72 1.96 14.80
CA GLU A 18 -6.32 0.72 14.30
C GLU A 18 -5.87 0.42 12.87
N LEU A 19 -5.89 1.42 11.99
CA LEU A 19 -5.49 1.24 10.60
C LEU A 19 -4.01 0.84 10.49
N GLU A 20 -3.13 1.43 11.32
CA GLU A 20 -1.72 1.05 11.38
C GLU A 20 -1.54 -0.42 11.80
N GLU A 21 -2.23 -0.86 12.86
CA GLU A 21 -2.14 -2.24 13.36
C GLU A 21 -2.76 -3.26 12.38
N PHE A 22 -3.87 -2.92 11.74
CA PHE A 22 -4.45 -3.75 10.68
C PHE A 22 -3.46 -3.94 9.52
N VAL A 23 -2.82 -2.87 9.07
CA VAL A 23 -1.86 -2.93 7.97
C VAL A 23 -0.62 -3.74 8.37
N LYS A 24 -0.09 -3.57 9.59
CA LYS A 24 1.02 -4.40 10.10
C LYS A 24 0.69 -5.89 10.13
N ARG A 25 -0.55 -6.24 10.50
CA ARG A 25 -0.98 -7.62 10.65
C ARG A 25 -1.33 -8.27 9.31
N LEU A 26 -2.12 -7.58 8.48
CA LEU A 26 -2.62 -8.09 7.20
C LEU A 26 -1.58 -8.01 6.09
N LYS A 27 -0.61 -7.07 6.18
CA LYS A 27 0.45 -6.85 5.20
C LYS A 27 -0.06 -6.77 3.76
N PRO A 28 -0.98 -5.83 3.46
CA PRO A 28 -1.50 -5.67 2.10
C PRO A 28 -0.38 -5.23 1.14
N ASP A 29 -0.46 -5.65 -0.12
CA ASP A 29 0.48 -5.22 -1.17
C ASP A 29 0.29 -3.75 -1.56
N MET A 30 -0.91 -3.20 -1.33
CA MET A 30 -1.22 -1.78 -1.55
C MET A 30 -2.35 -1.33 -0.63
N VAL A 31 -2.33 -0.05 -0.26
CA VAL A 31 -3.43 0.64 0.44
C VAL A 31 -4.04 1.71 -0.48
N GLY A 32 -5.37 1.85 -0.47
CA GLY A 32 -6.08 2.97 -1.09
C GLY A 32 -6.75 3.82 -0.02
N SER A 33 -6.34 5.07 0.16
CA SER A 33 -6.86 5.96 1.22
C SER A 33 -6.70 7.45 0.85
N GLY A 34 -6.66 8.36 1.82
CA GLY A 34 -6.50 9.80 1.63
C GLY A 34 -5.09 10.35 1.81
N ILE A 35 -4.99 11.68 1.70
CA ILE A 35 -3.73 12.42 1.81
C ILE A 35 -3.11 12.32 3.21
N LYS A 36 -3.94 12.22 4.25
CA LYS A 36 -3.49 12.16 5.64
C LYS A 36 -2.79 10.81 5.93
N GLU A 37 -3.23 9.75 5.27
CA GLU A 37 -2.74 8.38 5.46
C GLU A 37 -1.56 8.06 4.53
N LYS A 38 -1.45 8.73 3.38
CA LYS A 38 -0.46 8.48 2.31
C LYS A 38 0.96 8.27 2.83
N TYR A 39 1.48 9.24 3.58
CA TYR A 39 2.88 9.24 3.96
C TYR A 39 3.19 8.32 5.14
N ILE A 40 2.17 7.92 5.92
CA ILE A 40 2.33 6.93 6.99
C ILE A 40 2.72 5.60 6.34
N PHE A 41 1.92 5.12 5.39
CA PHE A 41 2.15 3.81 4.77
C PHE A 41 3.33 3.79 3.80
N GLN A 42 3.60 4.88 3.07
CA GLN A 42 4.79 4.95 2.23
C GLN A 42 6.09 4.88 3.06
N LYS A 43 6.13 5.47 4.26
CA LYS A 43 7.27 5.33 5.18
C LYS A 43 7.41 3.92 5.76
N MET A 44 6.30 3.18 5.85
CA MET A 44 6.29 1.76 6.20
C MET A 44 6.69 0.84 5.03
N GLY A 45 6.91 1.39 3.83
CA GLY A 45 7.30 0.62 2.65
C GLY A 45 6.13 0.00 1.89
N ILE A 46 4.91 0.47 2.13
CA ILE A 46 3.70 -0.05 1.48
C ILE A 46 3.25 0.95 0.42
N PRO A 47 3.08 0.51 -0.85
CA PRO A 47 2.48 1.32 -1.90
C PRO A 47 1.12 1.88 -1.50
N LEU A 48 0.89 3.15 -1.80
CA LEU A 48 -0.40 3.81 -1.54
C LEU A 48 -0.81 4.71 -2.70
N ARG A 49 -2.08 4.59 -3.07
CA ARG A 49 -2.78 5.45 -4.05
C ARG A 49 -3.86 6.27 -3.35
N GLN A 50 -3.87 7.58 -3.58
CA GLN A 50 -4.93 8.44 -3.06
C GLN A 50 -6.23 8.17 -3.80
N MET A 51 -7.21 7.60 -3.09
CA MET A 51 -8.51 7.23 -3.64
C MET A 51 -9.59 8.32 -3.45
N HIS A 52 -9.18 9.57 -3.18
CA HIS A 52 -10.07 10.73 -3.23
C HIS A 52 -9.66 11.70 -4.35
N SER A 53 -8.36 11.99 -4.45
CA SER A 53 -7.79 12.95 -5.39
C SER A 53 -7.21 12.31 -6.65
N TRP A 54 -7.26 10.97 -6.73
CA TRP A 54 -6.57 10.17 -7.75
C TRP A 54 -5.06 10.48 -7.82
N ASP A 55 -4.46 10.95 -6.72
CA ASP A 55 -3.11 11.55 -6.70
C ASP A 55 -2.86 12.44 -7.93
N TYR A 56 -3.83 13.32 -8.24
CA TYR A 56 -3.72 14.29 -9.33
C TYR A 56 -3.68 13.66 -10.74
N SER A 57 -4.18 12.43 -10.88
CA SER A 57 -4.39 11.71 -12.15
C SER A 57 -5.89 11.71 -12.54
N GLY A 58 -6.39 10.61 -13.12
CA GLY A 58 -7.78 10.39 -13.49
C GLY A 58 -8.15 10.88 -14.90
N PRO A 59 -9.41 10.72 -15.32
CA PRO A 59 -10.55 10.17 -14.55
C PRO A 59 -10.45 8.65 -14.34
N TYR A 60 -11.11 8.13 -13.30
CA TYR A 60 -11.19 6.67 -13.04
C TYR A 60 -12.52 6.04 -13.41
N HIS A 61 -13.56 6.83 -13.66
CA HIS A 61 -14.86 6.32 -14.07
C HIS A 61 -14.90 6.01 -15.57
N GLY A 62 -15.70 5.02 -15.94
CA GLY A 62 -15.97 4.65 -17.32
C GLY A 62 -14.86 3.83 -17.97
N TYR A 63 -15.08 3.46 -19.23
CA TYR A 63 -14.18 2.58 -19.98
C TYR A 63 -12.77 3.18 -20.14
N ASP A 64 -12.68 4.43 -20.58
CA ASP A 64 -11.39 5.10 -20.74
C ASP A 64 -10.68 5.33 -19.40
N GLY A 65 -11.45 5.62 -18.34
CA GLY A 65 -10.92 5.82 -17.00
C GLY A 65 -10.33 4.54 -16.39
N PHE A 66 -10.82 3.36 -16.77
CA PHE A 66 -10.27 2.09 -16.31
C PHE A 66 -8.84 1.88 -16.77
N ALA A 67 -8.48 2.31 -17.99
CA ALA A 67 -7.10 2.23 -18.48
C ALA A 67 -6.14 3.09 -17.61
N ILE A 68 -6.60 4.27 -17.19
CA ILE A 68 -5.84 5.20 -16.33
C ILE A 68 -5.72 4.61 -14.92
N PHE A 69 -6.82 4.10 -14.36
CA PHE A 69 -6.83 3.42 -13.06
C PHE A 69 -5.83 2.26 -13.04
N ALA A 70 -5.91 1.35 -14.02
CA ALA A 70 -5.02 0.19 -14.11
C ALA A 70 -3.54 0.60 -14.19
N ARG A 71 -3.21 1.57 -15.06
CA ARG A 71 -1.86 2.13 -15.16
C ARG A 71 -1.37 2.68 -13.82
N ASP A 72 -2.20 3.44 -13.12
CA ASP A 72 -1.81 4.10 -11.87
C ASP A 72 -1.62 3.11 -10.72
N MET A 73 -2.42 2.04 -10.67
CA MET A 73 -2.22 0.96 -9.69
C MET A 73 -0.91 0.22 -9.95
N ASP A 74 -0.60 -0.10 -11.22
CA ASP A 74 0.65 -0.75 -11.59
C ASP A 74 1.88 0.11 -11.25
N ILE A 75 1.86 1.41 -11.57
CA ILE A 75 2.96 2.31 -11.23
C ILE A 75 3.24 2.32 -9.72
N ALA A 76 2.22 2.24 -8.88
CA ALA A 76 2.39 2.20 -7.42
C ALA A 76 2.95 0.85 -6.95
N LEU A 77 2.34 -0.25 -7.38
CA LEU A 77 2.72 -1.61 -6.96
C LEU A 77 4.10 -2.03 -7.48
N SER A 78 4.38 -1.75 -8.75
CA SER A 78 5.58 -2.21 -9.44
C SER A 78 6.79 -1.27 -9.25
N ASN A 79 6.65 -0.21 -8.43
CA ASN A 79 7.71 0.79 -8.26
C ASN A 79 8.96 0.19 -7.58
N PRO A 80 10.17 0.30 -8.18
CA PRO A 80 11.39 -0.26 -7.60
C PRO A 80 11.80 0.39 -6.27
N THR A 81 11.31 1.60 -5.98
CA THR A 81 11.64 2.35 -4.75
C THR A 81 11.33 1.55 -3.49
N PHE A 82 10.22 0.79 -3.48
CA PHE A 82 9.82 0.00 -2.31
C PHE A 82 10.78 -1.16 -1.98
N LYS A 83 11.60 -1.62 -2.94
CA LYS A 83 12.65 -2.62 -2.72
C LYS A 83 13.94 -2.03 -2.14
N ASN A 84 14.01 -0.69 -2.08
CA ASN A 84 15.20 0.07 -1.72
C ASN A 84 15.09 0.80 -0.37
N LEU A 85 14.09 0.50 0.46
CA LEU A 85 13.96 1.12 1.80
C LEU A 85 15.10 0.72 2.74
N THR A 86 15.55 -0.53 2.68
CA THR A 86 16.66 -1.01 3.52
C THR A 86 17.98 -0.72 2.82
N PRO A 87 18.90 0.03 3.45
CA PRO A 87 20.20 0.31 2.86
C PRO A 87 21.07 -0.95 2.79
N PRO A 88 22.02 -1.05 1.84
CA PRO A 88 22.77 -2.27 1.56
C PRO A 88 23.55 -2.79 2.79
N TRP A 89 24.14 -1.91 3.60
CA TRP A 89 24.89 -2.31 4.79
C TRP A 89 24.03 -2.98 5.88
N LYS A 90 22.72 -2.67 5.94
CA LYS A 90 21.80 -3.38 6.85
C LYS A 90 21.33 -4.72 6.27
N LYS A 91 21.30 -4.89 4.94
CA LYS A 91 20.93 -6.16 4.29
C LYS A 91 21.98 -7.24 4.55
N VAL A 92 23.26 -6.89 4.42
CA VAL A 92 24.39 -7.81 4.67
C VAL A 92 24.34 -8.38 6.10
N ALA A 93 24.17 -7.51 7.10
CA ALA A 93 24.07 -7.93 8.49
C ALA A 93 22.90 -8.92 8.75
N VAL A 94 21.75 -8.74 8.09
CA VAL A 94 20.59 -9.63 8.25
C VAL A 94 20.83 -11.00 7.58
N GLU A 95 21.49 -11.03 6.43
CA GLU A 95 21.84 -12.29 5.76
C GLU A 95 22.90 -13.10 6.53
N GLU A 96 23.88 -12.43 7.13
CA GLU A 96 24.88 -13.07 7.99
C GLU A 96 24.24 -13.68 9.24
N VAL A 97 23.34 -12.96 9.90
CA VAL A 97 22.58 -13.48 11.06
C VAL A 97 21.71 -14.67 10.67
N LYS A 98 21.03 -14.62 9.51
CA LYS A 98 20.23 -15.76 9.01
C LYS A 98 21.06 -16.98 8.62
N LYS A 99 22.32 -16.81 8.21
CA LYS A 99 23.23 -17.92 7.91
C LYS A 99 23.86 -18.52 9.18
N ALA A 100 23.92 -17.74 10.27
CA ALA A 100 24.47 -18.17 11.56
C ALA A 100 23.41 -18.82 12.49
N ALA A 101 22.13 -18.73 12.14
CA ALA A 101 20.99 -19.34 12.83
C ALA A 101 20.50 -20.59 12.09
#